data_AF-A0A5E6Q6D4-F1
#
_entry.id   AF-A0A5E6Q6D4-F1
#
_cell.length_a   1.000
_cell.length_b   1.000
_cell.length_c   1.000
_cell.angle_alpha   90.00
_cell.angle_beta   90.00
_cell.angle_gamma   90.00
#
_symmetry.space_group_name_H-M   'P 1'
#
loop_
_entity.id
_entity.type
_entity.pdbx_description
1 polymer ?
#
loop_
_entity_poly.entity_id
_entity_poly.type
_entity_poly.pdbx_seq_one_letter_code
_entity_poly.pdbx_strand_id
1 'polypeptide(L)'
;MNRYVFIEMSNQYPFSRVAEIIESEETPLTPPQGISGSWYQVATDTIVQVGWKATYAATGWVYSEPTYQDYADIVLTRIRQRIGAASSWLDLNPVHYKVNLGVATPEEEAAWTSYQQYYIAVTAVKNQPDYPFTIDWPVAPF
;
A
#
# COMPACT_ATOMS: atom_id res chain seq x y z
N MET A 1 13.71 23.89 -19.85
CA MET A 1 13.48 22.94 -18.75
C MET A 1 12.01 22.83 -18.44
N ASN A 2 11.46 21.64 -18.69
CA ASN A 2 10.07 21.27 -18.45
C ASN A 2 9.93 20.51 -17.13
N ARG A 3 8.79 20.71 -16.46
CA ARG A 3 8.45 20.00 -15.23
C ARG A 3 7.61 18.78 -15.54
N TYR A 4 8.05 17.62 -15.07
CA TYR A 4 7.36 16.35 -15.25
C TYR A 4 6.98 15.74 -13.90
N VAL A 5 5.79 15.14 -13.87
CA VAL A 5 5.23 14.45 -12.71
C VAL A 5 5.01 12.99 -13.09
N PHE A 6 5.59 12.06 -12.33
CA PHE A 6 5.27 10.64 -12.46
C PHE A 6 4.07 10.31 -11.58
N ILE A 7 2.98 9.88 -12.21
CA ILE A 7 1.77 9.47 -11.51
C ILE A 7 1.76 7.96 -11.43
N GLU A 8 1.92 7.43 -10.22
CA GLU A 8 1.75 6.00 -9.95
C GLU A 8 0.27 5.63 -10.05
N MET A 9 0.01 4.60 -10.84
CA MET A 9 -1.29 4.00 -11.06
C MET A 9 -1.19 2.52 -10.73
N SER A 10 -1.11 2.21 -9.44
CA SER A 10 -1.03 0.85 -8.95
C SER A 10 -2.26 0.49 -8.12
N ASN A 11 -2.57 -0.80 -8.07
CA ASN A 11 -3.60 -1.32 -7.17
C ASN A 11 -3.11 -1.39 -5.70
N GLN A 12 -1.93 -0.83 -5.41
CA GLN A 12 -1.39 -0.76 -4.05
C GLN A 12 -2.02 0.38 -3.23
N TYR A 13 -2.60 1.37 -3.89
CA TYR A 13 -3.21 2.55 -3.29
C TYR A 13 -4.67 2.69 -3.74
N PRO A 14 -5.55 3.31 -2.93
CA PRO A 14 -6.94 3.55 -3.28
C PRO A 14 -7.12 4.64 -4.36
N PHE A 15 -6.05 5.36 -4.72
CA PHE A 15 -6.03 6.40 -5.74
C PHE A 15 -4.63 6.51 -6.37
N SER A 16 -4.56 7.12 -7.54
CA SER A 16 -3.28 7.45 -8.18
C SER A 16 -2.54 8.52 -7.39
N ARG A 17 -1.21 8.41 -7.29
CA ARG A 17 -0.40 9.33 -6.48
C ARG A 17 0.80 9.85 -7.24
N VAL A 18 1.24 11.04 -6.89
CA VAL A 18 2.49 11.61 -7.37
C VAL A 18 3.63 10.87 -6.70
N ALA A 19 4.39 10.09 -7.47
CA ALA A 19 5.51 9.32 -6.96
C ALA A 19 6.85 10.03 -7.17
N GLU A 20 6.99 10.83 -8.22
CA GLU A 20 8.21 11.57 -8.49
C GLU A 20 7.91 12.87 -9.25
N ILE A 21 8.75 13.89 -9.04
CA ILE A 21 8.71 15.16 -9.77
C ILE A 21 10.13 15.45 -10.23
N ILE A 22 10.32 15.66 -11.52
CA ILE A 22 11.63 15.98 -12.09
C ILE A 22 11.56 17.12 -13.09
N GLU A 23 12.69 17.80 -13.23
CA GLU A 23 12.92 18.85 -14.21
C GLU A 23 13.80 18.28 -15.33
N SER A 24 13.33 18.34 -16.58
CA SER A 24 14.03 17.77 -17.75
C SER A 24 13.68 18.53 -19.03
N GLU A 25 14.56 18.55 -20.02
CA GLU A 25 14.22 19.10 -21.34
C GLU A 25 13.28 18.16 -22.12
N GLU A 26 13.52 16.85 -22.02
CA GLU A 26 12.72 15.82 -22.69
C GLU A 26 11.90 14.99 -21.70
N THR A 27 10.81 14.38 -22.20
CA THR A 27 9.97 13.50 -21.39
C THR A 27 10.77 12.30 -20.89
N PRO A 28 10.78 12.02 -19.58
CA PRO A 28 11.52 10.89 -19.04
C PRO A 28 10.92 9.57 -19.55
N LEU A 29 11.78 8.63 -19.95
CA LEU A 29 11.36 7.35 -20.53
C LEU A 29 11.30 6.22 -19.51
N THR A 30 12.01 6.36 -18.39
CA THR A 30 12.12 5.31 -17.38
C THR A 30 11.16 5.60 -16.23
N PRO A 31 10.25 4.67 -15.88
CA PRO A 31 9.47 4.78 -14.66
C PRO A 31 10.36 4.53 -13.43
N PRO A 32 10.00 5.09 -12.26
CA PRO A 32 10.71 4.79 -11.03
C PRO A 32 10.61 3.29 -10.68
N GLN A 33 11.64 2.75 -10.01
CA GLN A 33 11.74 1.31 -9.76
C GLN A 33 10.58 0.81 -8.90
N GLY A 34 9.99 -0.33 -9.30
CA GLY A 34 9.01 -1.05 -8.49
C GLY A 34 7.59 -0.46 -8.51
N ILE A 35 7.34 0.58 -9.31
CA ILE A 35 6.02 1.19 -9.44
C ILE A 35 5.62 1.34 -10.92
N SER A 36 4.32 1.22 -11.18
CA SER A 36 3.74 1.37 -12.51
C SER A 36 3.01 2.71 -12.60
N GLY A 37 3.14 3.40 -13.73
CA GLY A 37 2.59 4.74 -13.89
C GLY A 37 2.99 5.40 -15.19
N SER A 38 2.84 6.70 -15.27
CA SER A 38 3.19 7.48 -16.47
C SER A 38 3.68 8.88 -16.12
N TRP A 39 4.57 9.38 -16.95
CA TRP A 39 5.07 10.76 -16.88
C TRP A 39 4.09 11.71 -17.56
N TYR A 40 3.81 12.83 -16.90
CA TYR A 40 2.98 13.91 -17.43
C TYR A 40 3.73 15.23 -17.31
N GLN A 41 3.82 15.96 -18.41
CA GLN A 41 4.30 17.34 -18.38
C GLN A 41 3.25 18.21 -17.69
N VAL A 42 3.71 19.08 -16.79
CA VAL A 42 2.88 20.07 -16.09
C VAL A 42 3.47 21.46 -16.29
N ALA A 43 2.63 22.49 -16.16
CA ALA A 43 3.12 23.86 -16.14
C ALA A 43 4.04 24.06 -14.91
N THR A 44 5.10 24.84 -15.07
CA THR A 44 6.12 25.03 -14.00
C THR A 44 5.52 25.59 -12.71
N ASP A 45 4.46 26.40 -12.82
CA ASP A 45 3.69 27.00 -11.72
C ASP A 45 2.64 26.06 -11.10
N THR A 46 2.50 24.82 -11.59
CA THR A 46 1.60 23.83 -11.01
C THR A 46 2.03 23.50 -9.58
N ILE A 47 1.12 23.67 -8.61
CA ILE A 47 1.35 23.30 -7.22
C ILE A 47 1.13 21.80 -7.07
N VAL A 48 2.22 21.05 -6.83
CA VAL A 48 2.22 19.60 -6.68
C VAL A 48 3.44 19.13 -5.89
N GLN A 49 3.29 18.08 -5.08
CA GLN A 49 4.37 17.47 -4.30
C GLN A 49 4.31 15.94 -4.37
N VAL A 50 5.44 15.30 -4.10
CA VAL A 50 5.51 13.83 -3.95
C VAL A 50 4.61 13.39 -2.79
N GLY A 51 3.85 12.31 -3.01
CA GLY A 51 2.86 11.78 -2.08
C GLY A 51 1.46 12.35 -2.25
N TRP A 52 1.28 13.42 -3.04
CA TRP A 52 -0.05 13.98 -3.29
C TRP A 52 -0.92 13.05 -4.13
N LYS A 53 -2.23 13.15 -3.91
CA LYS A 53 -3.24 12.46 -4.69
C LYS A 53 -3.32 13.10 -6.08
N ALA A 54 -3.44 12.25 -7.10
CA ALA A 54 -3.67 12.64 -8.48
C ALA A 54 -5.01 12.09 -8.94
N THR A 55 -5.96 12.96 -9.28
CA THR A 55 -7.29 12.57 -9.76
C THR A 55 -7.47 13.08 -11.19
N TYR A 56 -7.94 12.23 -12.09
CA TYR A 56 -8.20 12.63 -13.46
C TYR A 56 -9.60 13.26 -13.59
N ALA A 57 -9.64 14.54 -13.96
CA ALA A 57 -10.85 15.30 -14.21
C ALA A 57 -11.01 15.63 -15.70
N ALA A 58 -12.13 16.26 -16.08
CA ALA A 58 -12.41 16.62 -17.47
C ALA A 58 -11.33 17.52 -18.11
N THR A 59 -10.60 18.29 -17.30
CA THR A 59 -9.55 19.21 -17.73
C THR A 59 -8.13 18.65 -17.55
N GLY A 60 -7.99 17.37 -17.18
CA GLY A 60 -6.71 16.70 -16.93
C GLY A 60 -6.49 16.35 -15.47
N TRP A 61 -5.22 16.14 -15.10
CA TRP A 61 -4.82 15.76 -13.74
C TRP A 61 -4.99 16.92 -12.75
N VAL A 62 -5.64 16.63 -11.63
CA VAL A 62 -5.77 17.51 -10.48
C VAL A 62 -5.00 16.90 -9.32
N TYR A 63 -4.13 17.70 -8.71
CA TYR A 63 -3.28 17.29 -7.60
C TYR A 63 -3.80 17.90 -6.29
N SER A 64 -3.85 17.09 -5.24
CA SER A 64 -4.27 17.57 -3.93
C SER A 64 -3.48 16.89 -2.81
N GLU A 65 -3.25 17.63 -1.73
CA GLU A 65 -2.73 17.06 -0.50
C GLU A 65 -3.67 15.95 0.01
N PRO A 66 -3.14 14.78 0.43
CA PRO A 66 -3.98 13.72 0.96
C PRO A 66 -4.62 14.13 2.28
N THR A 67 -5.92 13.87 2.41
CA THR A 67 -6.66 14.10 3.66
C THR A 67 -6.37 12.99 4.67
N TYR A 68 -6.76 13.20 5.94
CA TYR A 68 -6.78 12.14 6.95
C TYR A 68 -7.50 10.87 6.45
N GLN A 69 -8.63 11.04 5.76
CA GLN A 69 -9.39 9.91 5.23
C GLN A 69 -8.63 9.19 4.11
N ASP A 70 -7.93 9.92 3.24
CA ASP A 70 -7.08 9.32 2.20
C ASP A 70 -5.98 8.44 2.82
N TYR A 71 -5.32 8.92 3.89
CA TYR A 71 -4.35 8.10 4.62
C TYR A 71 -5.00 6.87 5.28
N ALA A 72 -6.17 7.02 5.90
CA ALA A 72 -6.91 5.90 6.47
C ALA A 72 -7.28 4.85 5.41
N ASP A 73 -7.66 5.27 4.20
CA ASP A 73 -7.98 4.38 3.08
C ASP A 73 -6.73 3.65 2.54
N ILE A 74 -5.57 4.31 2.53
CA ILE A 74 -4.27 3.68 2.23
C ILE A 74 -3.98 2.58 3.26
N VAL A 75 -4.11 2.89 4.55
CA VAL A 75 -3.88 1.91 5.62
C VAL A 75 -4.86 0.75 5.51
N LEU A 76 -6.14 1.01 5.23
CA LEU A 76 -7.14 -0.04 5.02
C LEU A 76 -6.79 -0.95 3.82
N THR A 77 -6.32 -0.38 2.72
CA THR A 77 -5.86 -1.13 1.55
C THR A 77 -4.68 -2.04 1.92
N ARG A 78 -3.72 -1.53 2.70
CA ARG A 78 -2.57 -2.31 3.19
C ARG A 78 -2.97 -3.41 4.17
N ILE A 79 -3.94 -3.16 5.06
CA ILE A 79 -4.53 -4.20 5.93
C ILE A 79 -5.10 -5.33 5.06
N ARG A 80 -5.93 -5.00 4.06
CA ARG A 80 -6.55 -5.99 3.16
C ARG A 80 -5.53 -6.83 2.41
N GLN A 81 -4.47 -6.21 1.89
CA GLN A 81 -3.39 -6.93 1.22
C GLN A 81 -2.67 -7.90 2.16
N ARG A 82 -2.35 -7.46 3.39
CA ARG A 82 -1.65 -8.28 4.39
C ARG A 82 -2.48 -9.45 4.89
N ILE A 83 -3.76 -9.23 5.19
CA ILE A 83 -4.64 -10.32 5.60
C ILE A 83 -4.97 -11.24 4.41
N GLY A 84 -5.05 -10.71 3.19
CA GLY A 84 -5.22 -11.51 1.98
C GLY A 84 -4.04 -12.46 1.77
N ALA A 85 -2.81 -11.95 1.87
CA ALA A 85 -1.60 -12.76 1.79
C ALA A 85 -1.53 -13.81 2.92
N ALA A 86 -1.93 -13.45 4.14
CA ALA A 86 -2.03 -14.40 5.25
C ALA A 86 -3.03 -15.53 4.96
N SER A 87 -4.23 -15.18 4.49
CA SER A 87 -5.24 -16.18 4.11
C SER A 87 -4.73 -17.10 3.02
N SER A 88 -4.07 -16.57 1.98
CA SER A 88 -3.46 -17.39 0.92
C SER A 88 -2.37 -18.32 1.43
N TRP A 89 -1.66 -17.96 2.49
CA TRP A 89 -0.70 -18.86 3.14
C TRP A 89 -1.40 -20.07 3.78
N LEU A 90 -2.57 -19.88 4.40
CA LEU A 90 -3.36 -20.99 4.97
C LEU A 90 -3.93 -21.94 3.92
N ASP A 91 -4.21 -21.45 2.71
CA ASP A 91 -4.67 -22.29 1.60
C ASP A 91 -3.60 -23.34 1.22
N LEU A 92 -2.32 -22.99 1.37
CA LEU A 92 -1.17 -23.87 1.12
C LEU A 92 -0.69 -24.60 2.38
N ASN A 93 -0.96 -24.03 3.57
CA ASN A 93 -0.54 -24.54 4.87
C ASN A 93 -1.76 -24.65 5.80
N PRO A 94 -2.59 -25.71 5.65
CA PRO A 94 -3.86 -25.84 6.36
C PRO A 94 -3.71 -26.22 7.86
N VAL A 95 -2.78 -25.58 8.57
CA VAL A 95 -2.47 -25.84 9.98
C VAL A 95 -3.71 -25.71 10.86
N HIS A 96 -4.60 -24.75 10.56
CA HIS A 96 -5.85 -24.55 11.27
C HIS A 96 -6.77 -25.79 11.24
N TYR A 97 -6.85 -26.51 10.11
CA TYR A 97 -7.62 -27.76 10.05
C TYR A 97 -6.95 -28.87 10.85
N LYS A 98 -5.62 -28.99 10.80
CA LYS A 98 -4.89 -30.01 11.57
C LYS A 98 -5.04 -29.80 13.08
N VAL A 99 -4.96 -28.54 13.53
CA VAL A 99 -5.18 -28.18 14.93
C VAL A 99 -6.60 -28.52 15.36
N ASN A 100 -7.62 -28.13 14.57
CA ASN A 100 -9.02 -28.41 14.89
C ASN A 100 -9.33 -29.93 14.93
N LEU A 101 -8.62 -30.73 14.14
CA LEU A 101 -8.74 -32.19 14.12
C LEU A 101 -7.89 -32.89 15.20
N GLY A 102 -7.04 -32.16 15.94
CA GLY A 102 -6.14 -32.72 16.93
C GLY A 102 -5.01 -33.58 16.36
N VAL A 103 -4.64 -33.34 15.10
CA VAL A 103 -3.58 -34.09 14.38
C VAL A 103 -2.37 -33.22 14.03
N ALA A 104 -2.35 -31.97 14.48
CA ALA A 104 -1.24 -31.05 14.26
C ALA A 104 0.02 -31.50 15.03
N THR A 105 1.18 -31.27 14.44
CA THR A 105 2.45 -31.33 15.20
C THR A 105 2.61 -30.09 16.08
N PRO A 106 3.47 -30.12 17.11
CA PRO A 106 3.76 -28.93 17.93
C PRO A 106 4.20 -27.71 17.10
N GLU A 107 4.94 -27.92 16.02
CA GLU A 107 5.36 -26.85 15.11
C GLU A 107 4.17 -26.24 14.36
N GLU A 108 3.20 -27.06 13.95
CA GLU A 108 1.98 -26.60 13.28
C GLU A 108 1.05 -25.84 14.23
N GLU A 109 0.97 -26.25 15.50
CA GLU A 109 0.27 -25.51 16.55
C GLU A 109 0.91 -24.12 16.80
N ALA A 110 2.24 -24.07 16.84
CA ALA A 110 2.99 -22.82 16.98
C ALA A 110 2.79 -21.90 15.76
N ALA A 111 2.80 -22.46 14.55
CA ALA A 111 2.52 -21.72 13.32
C ALA A 111 1.09 -21.17 13.30
N TRP A 112 0.10 -21.95 13.73
CA TRP A 112 -1.28 -21.49 13.85
C TRP A 112 -1.44 -20.36 14.87
N THR A 113 -0.79 -20.48 16.03
CA THR A 113 -0.79 -19.43 17.06
C THR A 113 -0.16 -18.14 16.52
N SER A 114 0.97 -18.24 15.83
CA SER A 114 1.67 -17.09 15.24
C SER A 114 0.83 -16.40 14.16
N TYR A 115 0.14 -17.19 13.32
CA TYR A 115 -0.82 -16.69 12.34
C TYR A 115 -1.92 -15.86 13.00
N GLN A 116 -2.55 -16.39 14.07
CA GLN A 116 -3.63 -15.70 14.76
C GLN A 116 -3.16 -14.38 15.39
N GLN A 117 -1.99 -14.40 16.03
CA GLN A 117 -1.37 -13.20 16.60
C GLN A 117 -1.10 -12.14 15.52
N TYR A 118 -0.54 -12.54 14.38
CA TYR A 118 -0.31 -11.65 13.24
C TYR A 118 -1.62 -11.04 12.71
N TYR A 119 -2.66 -11.85 12.51
CA TYR A 119 -3.95 -11.39 12.00
C TYR A 119 -4.59 -10.35 12.95
N ILE A 120 -4.53 -10.62 14.26
CA ILE A 120 -5.00 -9.68 15.29
C ILE A 120 -4.17 -8.39 15.24
N ALA A 121 -2.84 -8.49 15.20
CA ALA A 121 -1.96 -7.33 15.18
C ALA A 121 -2.20 -6.43 13.95
N VAL A 122 -2.37 -7.04 12.76
CA VAL A 122 -2.61 -6.30 11.51
C VAL A 122 -3.97 -5.59 11.53
N THR A 123 -5.00 -6.22 12.09
CA THR A 123 -6.33 -5.60 12.19
C THR A 123 -6.44 -4.57 13.32
N ALA A 124 -5.51 -4.60 14.28
CA ALA A 124 -5.42 -3.68 15.39
C ALA A 124 -4.56 -2.42 15.12
N VAL A 125 -3.94 -2.28 13.93
CA VAL A 125 -3.07 -1.12 13.62
C VAL A 125 -3.77 0.23 13.76
N LYS A 126 -5.10 0.27 13.64
CA LYS A 126 -5.92 1.47 13.88
C LYS A 126 -5.85 2.01 15.32
N ASN A 127 -5.37 1.19 16.25
CA ASN A 127 -5.21 1.55 17.65
C ASN A 127 -3.79 2.06 17.96
N GLN A 128 -2.88 2.08 16.97
CA GLN A 128 -1.52 2.58 17.16
C GLN A 128 -1.51 4.10 17.32
N PRO A 129 -0.52 4.64 18.05
CA PRO A 129 -0.29 6.08 18.07
C PRO A 129 0.01 6.58 16.64
N ASP A 130 -0.41 7.81 16.34
CA ASP A 130 -0.18 8.48 15.05
C ASP A 130 -0.89 7.82 13.84
N TYR A 131 -1.84 6.92 14.07
CA TYR A 131 -2.74 6.46 13.02
C TYR A 131 -3.49 7.65 12.38
N PRO A 132 -3.63 7.70 11.04
CA PRO A 132 -3.18 6.75 10.01
C PRO A 132 -1.83 7.11 9.35
N PHE A 133 -1.11 8.10 9.88
CA PHE A 133 0.07 8.66 9.23
C PHE A 133 1.30 7.76 9.38
N THR A 134 1.56 7.28 10.59
CA THR A 134 2.65 6.34 10.88
C THR A 134 2.06 5.04 11.41
N ILE A 135 2.46 3.91 10.81
CA ILE A 135 2.02 2.58 11.22
C ILE A 135 3.26 1.68 11.35
N ASP A 136 3.44 1.12 12.54
CA ASP A 136 4.37 0.03 12.76
C ASP A 136 3.70 -1.29 12.32
N TRP A 137 4.06 -1.76 11.13
CA TRP A 137 3.40 -2.91 10.55
C TRP A 137 3.91 -4.22 11.17
N PRO A 138 3.00 -5.10 11.64
CA PRO A 138 3.41 -6.43 12.09
C PRO A 138 4.15 -7.19 10.99
N VAL A 139 5.17 -7.94 11.38
CA VAL A 139 5.95 -8.81 10.48
C VAL A 139 5.23 -10.16 10.37
N ALA A 140 5.05 -10.64 9.14
CA ALA A 140 4.46 -11.96 8.91
C ALA A 140 5.41 -13.06 9.44
N PRO A 141 4.93 -14.01 10.27
CA PRO A 141 5.78 -15.03 10.87
C PRO A 141 5.94 -16.30 10.00
N PHE A 142 5.53 -16.25 8.73
CA PHE A 142 5.36 -17.40 7.85
C PHE A 142 5.74 -17.10 6.40
#